data_AF-A0A844HJE4-F1
#
_entry.id   AF-A0A844HJE4-F1
#
_cell.length_a   1.000
_cell.length_b   1.000
_cell.length_c   1.000
_cell.angle_alpha   90.00
_cell.angle_beta   90.00
_cell.angle_gamma   90.00
#
_symmetry.space_group_name_H-M   'P 1'
#
loop_
_entity.id
_entity.type
_entity.pdbx_description
1 polymer ?
#
loop_
_entity_poly.entity_id
_entity_poly.type
_entity_poly.pdbx_seq_one_letter_code
_entity_poly.pdbx_strand_id
1 'polypeptide(L)'
;MRRNMSVPETLVLQVPFRLVKRGGKKEMHLPPDAHLRREADDALVRALGRAFRWKRLLDRGEFATVSDLAGHEKIALSYVARILRLTQLAPDIVEAILDGRHGPEISLAKLQEGFPDEWGAQRILLGFATVTVH
;
A
#
# COMPACT_ATOMS: atom_id res chain seq x y z
N MET A 1 -35.08 42.46 4.30
CA MET A 1 -35.66 41.14 4.63
C MET A 1 -34.61 40.07 4.40
N ARG A 2 -34.24 39.31 5.45
CA ARG A 2 -33.38 38.12 5.39
C ARG A 2 -34.27 36.87 5.33
N ARG A 3 -33.84 35.82 4.62
CA ARG A 3 -34.29 34.45 4.92
C ARG A 3 -33.04 33.59 5.13
N ASN A 4 -32.72 33.36 6.40
CA ASN A 4 -31.75 32.38 6.85
C ASN A 4 -32.25 30.99 6.44
N MET A 5 -31.47 30.26 5.64
CA MET A 5 -31.71 28.84 5.38
C MET A 5 -31.07 28.03 6.51
N SER A 6 -31.90 27.47 7.39
CA SER A 6 -31.51 26.50 8.41
C SER A 6 -31.05 25.21 7.76
N VAL A 7 -29.78 24.84 7.96
CA VAL A 7 -29.27 23.50 7.63
C VAL A 7 -29.97 22.50 8.56
N PRO A 8 -30.58 21.42 8.05
CA PRO A 8 -31.21 20.42 8.92
C PRO A 8 -30.16 19.70 9.77
N GLU A 9 -30.47 19.54 11.05
CA GLU A 9 -29.58 19.02 12.10
C GLU A 9 -29.24 17.51 11.94
N THR A 10 -29.84 16.81 10.98
CA THR A 10 -29.59 15.38 10.77
C THR A 10 -29.74 15.00 9.31
N LEU A 11 -28.66 14.49 8.71
CA LEU A 11 -28.63 13.91 7.37
C LEU A 11 -28.82 12.39 7.48
N VAL A 12 -29.98 11.88 7.05
CA VAL A 12 -30.24 10.43 7.01
C VAL A 12 -29.77 9.89 5.65
N LEU A 13 -28.65 9.15 5.65
CA LEU A 13 -28.13 8.44 4.48
C LEU A 13 -28.55 6.97 4.52
N GLN A 14 -29.33 6.52 3.55
CA GLN A 14 -29.56 5.09 3.34
C GLN A 14 -28.49 4.53 2.40
N VAL A 15 -27.60 3.71 2.94
CA VAL A 15 -26.53 3.05 2.18
C VAL A 15 -26.84 1.57 2.04
N PRO A 16 -26.96 1.02 0.82
CA PRO A 16 -27.10 -0.42 0.64
C PRO A 16 -25.76 -1.11 0.93
N PHE A 17 -25.72 -1.99 1.93
CA PHE A 17 -24.56 -2.82 2.24
C PHE A 17 -24.94 -4.30 2.33
N ARG A 18 -23.97 -5.20 2.14
CA ARG A 18 -24.15 -6.65 2.28
C ARG A 18 -23.08 -7.20 3.21
N LEU A 19 -23.50 -7.83 4.31
CA LEU A 19 -22.59 -8.49 5.26
C LEU A 19 -22.17 -9.87 4.72
N VAL A 20 -20.87 -10.13 4.62
CA VAL A 20 -20.32 -11.46 4.37
C VAL A 20 -19.31 -11.81 5.46
N LYS A 21 -19.38 -13.04 5.96
CA LYS A 21 -18.57 -13.53 7.09
C LYS A 21 -17.62 -14.63 6.59
N ARG A 22 -16.33 -14.35 6.52
CA ARG A 22 -15.27 -15.36 6.33
C ARG A 22 -14.35 -15.35 7.54
N GLY A 23 -14.27 -16.47 8.25
CA GLY A 23 -13.15 -16.78 9.17
C GLY A 23 -12.77 -15.70 10.20
N GLY A 24 -13.73 -15.16 10.95
CA GLY A 24 -13.43 -14.39 12.17
C GLY A 24 -13.12 -12.90 12.00
N LYS A 25 -13.00 -12.36 10.78
CA LYS A 25 -12.90 -10.91 10.54
C LYS A 25 -14.10 -10.40 9.73
N LYS A 26 -14.72 -9.31 10.20
CA LYS A 26 -15.82 -8.62 9.51
C LYS A 26 -15.20 -7.65 8.51
N GLU A 27 -15.44 -7.85 7.23
CA GLU A 27 -14.99 -6.94 6.16
C GLU A 27 -16.21 -6.23 5.56
N MET A 28 -16.13 -4.90 5.44
CA MET A 28 -17.19 -4.03 4.90
C MET A 28 -16.77 -3.55 3.50
N HIS A 29 -17.50 -4.00 2.48
CA HIS A 29 -17.33 -3.52 1.10
C HIS A 29 -18.19 -2.26 0.89
N LEU A 30 -17.55 -1.14 0.57
CA LEU A 30 -18.15 0.20 0.39
C LEU A 30 -18.08 0.62 -1.10
N PRO A 31 -18.88 1.60 -1.58
CA PRO A 31 -18.88 2.04 -2.97
C PRO A 31 -17.55 2.64 -3.43
N PRO A 32 -17.32 2.79 -4.75
CA PRO A 32 -16.03 3.14 -5.36
C PRO A 32 -15.37 4.42 -4.84
N ASP A 33 -16.17 5.38 -4.36
CA ASP A 33 -15.70 6.74 -4.00
C ASP A 33 -15.40 6.91 -2.50
N ALA A 34 -15.53 5.86 -1.71
CA ALA A 34 -15.22 5.91 -0.29
C ALA A 34 -13.80 5.39 -0.03
N HIS A 35 -12.83 6.31 -0.02
CA HIS A 35 -11.46 6.04 0.43
C HIS A 35 -11.44 5.74 1.94
N LEU A 36 -11.78 4.50 2.31
CA LEU A 36 -11.34 3.94 3.58
C LEU A 36 -9.80 4.00 3.57
N ARG A 37 -9.22 4.89 4.37
CA ARG A 37 -7.86 4.70 4.90
C ARG A 37 -7.87 3.36 5.62
N ARG A 38 -7.60 2.29 4.89
CA ARG A 38 -7.71 0.92 5.37
C ARG A 38 -6.52 0.72 6.32
N GLU A 39 -6.76 0.02 7.43
CA GLU A 39 -5.70 -0.52 8.31
C GLU A 39 -4.64 -1.37 7.56
N ALA A 40 -4.85 -1.64 6.26
CA ALA A 40 -3.92 -2.29 5.34
C ALA A 40 -2.69 -1.43 4.96
N ASP A 41 -2.76 -0.10 5.06
CA ASP A 41 -1.64 0.78 4.67
C ASP A 41 -0.47 0.67 5.66
N ASP A 42 -0.79 0.38 6.91
CA ASP A 42 0.13 0.15 8.01
C ASP A 42 1.14 -0.98 7.72
N ALA A 43 0.68 -2.05 7.07
CA ALA A 43 1.54 -3.16 6.69
C ALA A 43 2.48 -2.82 5.53
N LEU A 44 1.98 -2.06 4.53
CA LEU A 44 2.77 -1.57 3.40
C LEU A 44 3.87 -0.60 3.86
N VAL A 45 3.51 0.38 4.67
CA VAL A 45 4.44 1.37 5.23
C VAL A 45 5.51 0.67 6.08
N ARG A 46 5.14 -0.28 6.94
CA ARG A 46 6.12 -1.07 7.72
C ARG A 46 7.02 -1.91 6.83
N ALA A 47 6.50 -2.50 5.75
CA ALA A 47 7.29 -3.28 4.81
C ALA A 47 8.31 -2.41 4.06
N LEU A 48 7.90 -1.22 3.60
CA LEU A 48 8.82 -0.23 3.00
C LEU A 48 9.88 0.21 3.99
N GLY A 49 9.48 0.55 5.23
CA GLY A 49 10.42 0.91 6.29
C GLY A 49 11.47 -0.17 6.54
N ARG A 50 11.06 -1.45 6.60
CA ARG A 50 11.99 -2.58 6.71
C ARG A 50 12.89 -2.70 5.48
N ALA A 51 12.34 -2.61 4.28
CA ALA A 51 13.09 -2.73 3.02
C ALA A 51 14.23 -1.71 2.96
N PHE A 52 13.95 -0.43 3.21
CA PHE A 52 14.96 0.63 3.21
C PHE A 52 15.94 0.53 4.38
N ARG A 53 15.49 0.11 5.57
CA ARG A 53 16.39 -0.16 6.70
C ARG A 53 17.37 -1.27 6.37
N TRP A 54 16.88 -2.40 5.89
CA TRP A 54 17.70 -3.56 5.54
C TRP A 54 18.67 -3.25 4.40
N LYS A 55 18.22 -2.56 3.36
CA LYS A 55 19.09 -2.07 2.29
C LYS A 55 20.23 -1.23 2.87
N ARG A 56 19.94 -0.30 3.78
CA ARG A 56 20.96 0.54 4.42
C ARG A 56 21.97 -0.26 5.25
N LEU A 57 21.53 -1.30 5.97
CA LEU A 57 22.43 -2.18 6.74
C LEU A 57 23.38 -2.95 5.81
N LEU A 58 22.87 -3.42 4.66
CA LEU A 58 23.67 -4.08 3.63
C LEU A 58 24.63 -3.09 2.94
N ASP A 59 24.16 -1.91 2.55
CA ASP A 59 24.97 -0.87 1.91
C ASP A 59 26.13 -0.38 2.81
N ARG A 60 25.94 -0.44 4.14
CA ARG A 60 26.97 -0.11 5.15
C ARG A 60 27.91 -1.27 5.46
N GLY A 61 27.65 -2.46 4.94
CA GLY A 61 28.41 -3.67 5.27
C GLY A 61 28.21 -4.17 6.70
N GLU A 62 27.14 -3.74 7.41
CA GLU A 62 26.79 -4.29 8.73
C GLU A 62 26.40 -5.78 8.62
N PHE A 63 25.90 -6.19 7.44
CA PHE A 63 25.76 -7.58 7.03
C PHE A 63 26.45 -7.78 5.68
N ALA A 64 27.23 -8.85 5.54
CA ALA A 64 27.97 -9.14 4.31
C ALA A 64 27.04 -9.64 3.19
N THR A 65 26.00 -10.40 3.54
CA THR A 65 25.06 -10.95 2.57
C THR A 65 23.60 -10.85 3.04
N VAL A 66 22.67 -10.99 2.09
CA VAL A 66 21.24 -11.10 2.39
C VAL A 66 20.95 -12.34 3.25
N SER A 67 21.73 -13.42 3.10
CA SER A 67 21.64 -14.63 3.91
C SER A 67 21.99 -14.37 5.38
N ASP A 68 23.03 -13.58 5.65
CA ASP A 68 23.42 -13.21 7.01
C ASP A 68 22.34 -12.37 7.70
N LEU A 69 21.79 -11.39 6.97
CA LEU A 69 20.68 -10.57 7.43
C LEU A 69 19.44 -11.43 7.74
N ALA A 70 19.10 -12.37 6.86
CA ALA A 70 17.98 -13.29 7.05
C ALA A 70 18.17 -14.19 8.29
N GLY A 71 19.39 -14.72 8.48
CA GLY A 71 19.75 -15.49 9.68
C GLY A 71 19.63 -14.67 10.96
N HIS A 72 20.11 -13.43 10.95
CA HIS A 72 20.02 -12.51 12.09
C HIS A 72 18.57 -12.13 12.45
N GLU A 73 17.76 -11.78 11.44
CA GLU A 73 16.35 -11.44 11.64
C GLU A 73 15.46 -12.67 11.92
N LYS A 74 16.00 -13.89 11.76
CA LYS A 74 15.28 -15.18 11.88
C LYS A 74 14.08 -15.26 10.93
N ILE A 75 14.27 -14.77 9.71
CA ILE A 75 13.26 -14.72 8.66
C ILE A 75 13.77 -15.51 7.46
N ALA A 76 12.86 -16.19 6.74
CA ALA A 76 13.22 -16.91 5.53
C ALA A 76 13.88 -15.97 4.50
N LEU A 77 15.00 -16.42 3.91
CA LEU A 77 15.76 -15.66 2.90
C LEU A 77 14.86 -15.17 1.74
N SER A 78 13.94 -16.02 1.28
CA SER A 78 12.99 -15.69 0.21
C SER A 78 12.07 -14.51 0.58
N TYR A 79 11.67 -14.40 1.85
CA TYR A 79 10.87 -13.27 2.32
C TYR A 79 11.71 -12.00 2.43
N VAL A 80 12.95 -12.10 2.95
CA VAL A 80 13.87 -10.95 3.00
C VAL A 80 14.12 -10.40 1.60
N ALA A 81 14.37 -11.26 0.61
CA ALA A 81 14.52 -10.88 -0.78
C ALA A 81 13.26 -10.19 -1.35
N ARG A 82 12.05 -10.72 -1.08
CA ARG A 82 10.78 -10.10 -1.49
C ARG A 82 10.58 -8.71 -0.89
N ILE A 83 10.96 -8.51 0.37
CA ILE A 83 10.88 -7.19 1.02
C ILE A 83 11.94 -6.25 0.46
N LEU A 84 13.19 -6.68 0.29
CA LEU A 84 14.25 -5.86 -0.30
C LEU A 84 13.91 -5.40 -1.72
N ARG A 85 13.19 -6.22 -2.50
CA ARG A 85 12.69 -5.83 -3.83
C ARG A 85 11.85 -4.56 -3.79
N LEU A 86 11.13 -4.28 -2.70
CA LEU A 86 10.32 -3.07 -2.57
C LEU A 86 11.15 -1.78 -2.69
N THR A 87 12.48 -1.84 -2.47
CA THR A 87 13.38 -0.70 -2.69
C THR A 87 13.59 -0.34 -4.17
N GLN A 88 13.12 -1.18 -5.10
CA GLN A 88 13.19 -1.00 -6.55
C GLN A 88 11.93 -0.32 -7.12
N LEU A 89 10.94 -0.03 -6.28
CA LEU A 89 9.76 0.72 -6.69
C LEU A 89 10.15 2.11 -7.17
N ALA A 90 9.40 2.61 -8.16
CA ALA A 90 9.53 3.98 -8.61
C ALA A 90 9.31 4.96 -7.44
N PRO A 91 10.11 6.04 -7.33
CA PRO A 91 10.05 6.96 -6.19
C PRO A 91 8.66 7.54 -5.93
N ASP A 92 7.94 7.93 -6.98
CA ASP A 92 6.58 8.48 -6.92
C ASP A 92 5.55 7.46 -6.39
N ILE A 93 5.77 6.17 -6.63
CA ILE A 93 4.94 5.09 -6.08
C ILE A 93 5.21 4.92 -4.58
N VAL A 94 6.48 4.98 -4.17
CA VAL A 94 6.85 4.94 -2.74
C VAL A 94 6.23 6.13 -2.01
N GLU A 95 6.32 7.34 -2.56
CA GLU A 95 5.70 8.54 -2.01
C GLU A 95 4.18 8.40 -1.91
N ALA A 96 3.52 7.93 -2.96
CA ALA A 96 2.07 7.70 -2.92
C ALA A 96 1.65 6.65 -1.89
N ILE A 97 2.47 5.61 -1.66
CA ILE A 97 2.22 4.64 -0.58
C ILE A 97 2.35 5.30 0.79
N LEU A 98 3.41 6.06 1.02
CA LEU A 98 3.65 6.75 2.29
C LEU A 98 2.58 7.82 2.59
N ASP A 99 2.09 8.50 1.57
CA ASP A 99 1.03 9.50 1.69
C ASP A 99 -0.38 8.89 1.78
N GLY A 100 -0.53 7.58 1.58
CA GLY A 100 -1.84 6.91 1.49
C GLY A 100 -2.66 7.33 0.26
N ARG A 101 -1.99 7.77 -0.82
CA ARG A 101 -2.59 8.18 -2.10
C ARG A 101 -2.71 7.05 -3.13
N HIS A 102 -2.45 5.81 -2.73
CA HIS A 102 -2.53 4.66 -3.62
C HIS A 102 -3.95 4.09 -3.76
N GLY A 103 -4.25 3.53 -4.93
CA GLY A 103 -5.51 2.84 -5.18
C GLY A 103 -5.63 1.48 -4.45
N PRO A 104 -6.83 0.88 -4.40
CA PRO A 104 -7.08 -0.40 -3.74
C PRO A 104 -6.32 -1.58 -4.37
N GLU A 105 -5.84 -1.41 -5.61
CA GLU A 105 -5.05 -2.40 -6.34
C GLU A 105 -3.65 -2.60 -5.74
N ILE A 106 -3.19 -1.65 -4.91
CA ILE A 106 -1.87 -1.70 -4.27
C ILE A 106 -2.01 -2.29 -2.88
N SER A 107 -1.46 -3.48 -2.72
CA SER A 107 -1.37 -4.18 -1.44
C SER A 107 0.02 -4.80 -1.28
N LEU A 108 0.42 -5.08 -0.03
CA LEU A 108 1.69 -5.75 0.23
C LEU A 108 1.75 -7.12 -0.47
N ALA A 109 0.63 -7.85 -0.46
CA ALA A 109 0.53 -9.14 -1.13
C ALA A 109 0.84 -9.01 -2.63
N LYS A 110 0.24 -8.01 -3.29
CA LYS A 110 0.44 -7.75 -4.72
C LYS A 110 1.89 -7.40 -5.03
N LEU A 111 2.51 -6.50 -4.27
CA LEU A 111 3.91 -6.11 -4.49
C LEU A 111 4.88 -7.27 -4.25
N GLN A 112 4.52 -8.20 -3.36
CA GLN A 112 5.33 -9.38 -3.08
C GLN A 112 5.22 -10.48 -4.16
N GLU A 113 4.20 -10.47 -5.03
CA GLU A 113 4.15 -11.33 -6.23
C GLU A 113 5.27 -10.97 -7.21
N GLY A 114 5.72 -9.71 -7.19
CA GLY A 114 6.73 -9.16 -8.07
C GLY A 114 6.16 -8.08 -8.99
N PHE A 115 7.07 -7.31 -9.57
CA PHE A 115 6.78 -6.22 -10.48
C PHE A 115 7.97 -6.02 -11.42
N PRO A 116 7.77 -5.39 -12.59
CA PRO A 116 8.84 -5.10 -13.54
C PRO A 116 9.92 -4.21 -12.92
N ASP A 117 11.18 -4.37 -13.33
CA ASP A 117 12.26 -3.49 -12.89
C ASP A 117 12.14 -2.07 -13.51
N GLU A 118 11.53 -1.97 -14.69
CA GLU A 118 11.31 -0.71 -15.39
C GLU A 118 10.17 0.10 -14.75
N TRP A 119 10.48 1.31 -14.28
CA TRP A 119 9.50 2.19 -13.62
C TRP A 119 8.29 2.56 -14.48
N GLY A 120 8.45 2.68 -15.80
CA GLY A 120 7.31 2.90 -16.71
C GLY A 120 6.30 1.76 -16.64
N ALA A 121 6.79 0.52 -16.73
CA ALA A 121 5.98 -0.67 -16.61
C ALA A 121 5.39 -0.85 -15.19
N GLN A 122 6.11 -0.46 -14.14
CA GLN A 122 5.56 -0.42 -12.78
C GLN A 122 4.36 0.52 -12.68
N ARG A 123 4.47 1.74 -13.21
CA ARG A 123 3.36 2.72 -13.18
C ARG A 123 2.14 2.22 -13.92
N ILE A 124 2.33 1.56 -15.06
CA ILE A 124 1.22 0.95 -15.81
C ILE A 124 0.59 -0.18 -14.99
N LEU A 125 1.39 -1.12 -14.47
CA LEU A 125 0.92 -2.26 -13.70
C LEU A 125 0.18 -1.84 -12.42
N LEU A 126 0.64 -0.78 -11.76
CA LEU A 126 0.13 -0.32 -10.47
C LEU A 126 -0.87 0.85 -10.58
N GLY A 127 -1.27 1.23 -11.79
CA GLY A 127 -2.32 2.23 -12.01
C GLY A 127 -1.87 3.69 -11.77
N PHE A 128 -0.57 3.98 -11.85
CA PHE A 128 0.00 5.34 -11.79
C PHE A 128 0.22 5.98 -13.16
N ALA A 129 -0.03 5.27 -14.26
CA ALA A 129 0.06 5.86 -15.58
C ALA A 129 -1.03 6.94 -15.73
N THR A 130 -0.62 8.18 -15.95
CA THR A 130 -1.51 9.25 -16.37
C THR A 130 -2.11 8.86 -17.73
N VAL A 131 -3.43 8.70 -17.79
CA VAL A 131 -4.15 8.67 -19.06
C VAL A 131 -3.93 10.03 -19.70
N THR A 132 -2.98 10.11 -20.63
CA THR A 132 -2.85 11.28 -21.49
C THR A 132 -4.02 11.21 -22.47
N VAL A 133 -5.11 11.88 -22.11
CA VAL A 133 -6.24 12.10 -23.01
C VAL A 133 -5.78 13.15 -24.02
N HIS A 134 -5.62 12.74 -25.27
CA HIS A 134 -5.51 13.66 -26.42
C HIS A 134 -6.89 14.19 -26.80
#